data_AF-A0A382J680-F1
#
_entry.id   AF-A0A382J680-F1
#
_cell.length_a   1.000
_cell.length_b   1.000
_cell.length_c   1.000
_cell.angle_alpha   90.00
_cell.angle_beta   90.00
_cell.angle_gamma   90.00
#
_symmetry.space_group_name_H-M   'P 1'
#
loop_
_entity.id
_entity.type
_entity.pdbx_description
1 polymer ?
#
loop_
_entity_poly.entity_id
_entity_poly.type
_entity_poly.pdbx_seq_one_letter_code
_entity_poly.pdbx_strand_id
1 'polypeptide(L)'
;KFKIGFAIRKPTRRIYDDANLYYAVKISEGVKAGMMTRALLEKRYENDGGELSESESDEIATLTYRLYQCQGELEKVTLNLDKAPEEDKNKKTELIIEEITKIRTELIRFENLRNSFYEQTAEARAQRLASIWWVVQLSHFRENKDSVYENVFTGDTYEDKLAHFDQMDEGEDEFWNKNTARLAYLISSWNSGQATEQKDFEELDEIFSQLNESENLEEKPKKEEEPKEEPKEEPREEPEKKPKKKKAPTPSEDKPEG
;
A
#
# COMPACT_ATOMS: atom_id res chain seq x y z
N LYS A 1 -17.38 25.41 23.26
CA LYS A 1 -16.67 24.79 22.12
C LYS A 1 -17.19 23.37 22.01
N PHE A 2 -17.96 23.06 20.96
CA PHE A 2 -18.28 21.69 20.57
C PHE A 2 -16.94 20.98 20.36
N LYS A 3 -16.70 19.91 21.10
CA LYS A 3 -15.51 19.08 20.90
C LYS A 3 -16.03 17.74 20.43
N ILE A 4 -15.99 17.53 19.12
CA ILE A 4 -16.30 16.25 18.52
C ILE A 4 -15.38 15.21 19.17
N GLY A 5 -15.96 14.14 19.67
CA GLY A 5 -15.24 13.02 20.26
C GLY A 5 -15.46 11.78 19.43
N PHE A 6 -14.39 11.08 19.07
CA PHE A 6 -14.44 9.81 18.34
C PHE A 6 -14.27 8.63 19.31
N ALA A 7 -14.90 7.52 18.98
CA ALA A 7 -14.77 6.26 19.70
C ALA A 7 -14.84 5.07 18.75
N ILE A 8 -14.09 4.03 19.05
CA ILE A 8 -14.19 2.73 18.38
C ILE A 8 -15.06 1.84 19.25
N ARG A 9 -16.17 1.35 18.69
CA ARG A 9 -17.05 0.44 19.39
C ARG A 9 -16.34 -0.91 19.56
N LYS A 10 -16.28 -1.41 20.80
CA LYS A 10 -15.81 -2.77 21.06
C LYS A 10 -16.70 -3.79 20.34
N PRO A 11 -16.15 -4.62 19.44
CA PRO A 11 -16.94 -5.58 18.69
C PRO A 11 -17.50 -6.65 19.62
N THR A 12 -18.76 -7.00 19.41
CA THR A 12 -19.40 -8.14 20.07
C THR A 12 -19.12 -9.40 19.27
N ARG A 13 -19.34 -10.59 19.87
CA ARG A 13 -19.26 -11.86 19.14
C ARG A 13 -20.04 -11.84 17.82
N ARG A 14 -21.25 -11.28 17.83
CA ARG A 14 -22.08 -11.16 16.62
C ARG A 14 -21.39 -10.34 15.53
N ILE A 15 -20.72 -9.24 15.88
CA ILE A 15 -20.03 -8.40 14.89
C ILE A 15 -18.83 -9.16 14.29
N TYR A 16 -18.12 -9.96 15.08
CA TYR A 16 -17.08 -10.86 14.54
C TYR A 16 -17.66 -11.90 13.58
N ASP A 17 -18.78 -12.53 13.93
CA ASP A 17 -19.45 -13.49 13.05
C ASP A 17 -19.91 -12.83 11.73
N ASP A 18 -20.45 -11.61 11.80
CA ASP A 18 -20.87 -10.81 10.64
C ASP A 18 -19.66 -10.45 9.75
N ALA A 19 -18.53 -10.04 10.33
CA ALA A 19 -17.30 -9.73 9.61
C ALA A 19 -16.71 -10.96 8.91
N ASN A 20 -16.70 -12.10 9.59
CA ASN A 20 -16.23 -13.37 9.03
C ASN A 20 -17.10 -13.82 7.86
N LEU A 21 -18.42 -13.67 7.98
CA LEU A 21 -19.36 -13.95 6.90
C LEU A 21 -19.12 -13.01 5.72
N TYR A 22 -18.97 -11.71 5.97
CA TYR A 22 -18.66 -10.72 4.94
C TYR A 22 -17.40 -11.08 4.17
N TYR A 23 -16.30 -11.38 4.88
CA TYR A 23 -15.04 -11.81 4.28
C TYR A 23 -15.20 -13.04 3.39
N ALA A 24 -15.89 -14.09 3.87
CA ALA A 24 -16.13 -15.31 3.12
C ALA A 24 -16.97 -15.07 1.84
N VAL A 25 -17.99 -14.21 1.93
CA VAL A 25 -18.80 -13.80 0.77
C VAL A 25 -17.93 -13.07 -0.26
N LYS A 26 -17.07 -12.13 0.18
CA LYS A 26 -16.17 -11.39 -0.71
C LYS A 26 -15.11 -12.27 -1.38
N ILE A 27 -14.61 -13.31 -0.72
CA ILE A 27 -13.78 -14.33 -1.39
C ILE A 27 -14.60 -15.00 -2.51
N SER A 28 -15.82 -15.47 -2.20
CA SER A 28 -16.66 -16.16 -3.19
C SER A 28 -16.99 -15.28 -4.40
N GLU A 29 -17.28 -14.00 -4.18
CA GLU A 29 -17.49 -13.01 -5.24
C GLU A 29 -16.23 -12.81 -6.09
N GLY A 30 -15.06 -12.65 -5.46
CA GLY A 30 -13.78 -12.52 -6.15
C GLY A 30 -13.47 -13.74 -7.03
N VAL A 31 -13.67 -14.95 -6.50
CA VAL A 31 -13.47 -16.20 -7.26
C VAL A 31 -14.45 -16.29 -8.43
N LYS A 32 -15.73 -15.95 -8.23
CA LYS A 32 -16.73 -15.91 -9.33
C LYS A 32 -16.37 -14.88 -10.41
N ALA A 33 -15.72 -13.79 -10.02
CA ALA A 33 -15.20 -12.76 -10.94
C ALA A 33 -13.88 -13.16 -11.62
N GLY A 34 -13.37 -14.38 -11.39
CA GLY A 34 -12.17 -14.91 -12.04
C GLY A 34 -10.86 -14.66 -11.30
N MET A 35 -10.91 -14.16 -10.05
CA MET A 35 -9.70 -14.04 -9.23
C MET A 35 -9.24 -15.41 -8.75
N MET A 36 -7.93 -15.64 -8.73
CA MET A 36 -7.36 -16.85 -8.18
C MET A 36 -7.34 -16.78 -6.65
N THR A 37 -7.57 -17.92 -6.01
CA THR A 37 -7.27 -18.07 -4.59
C THR A 37 -5.78 -18.25 -4.40
N ARG A 38 -5.28 -18.02 -3.17
CA ARG A 38 -3.88 -18.27 -2.84
C ARG A 38 -3.45 -19.69 -3.22
N ALA A 39 -4.25 -20.70 -2.85
CA ALA A 39 -3.97 -22.10 -3.15
C ALA A 39 -3.95 -22.42 -4.66
N LEU A 40 -4.80 -21.76 -5.46
CA LEU A 40 -4.80 -21.94 -6.92
C LEU A 40 -3.56 -21.30 -7.55
N LEU A 41 -3.12 -20.16 -7.01
CA LEU A 41 -1.93 -19.46 -7.48
C LEU A 41 -0.66 -20.24 -7.14
N GLU A 42 -0.55 -20.76 -5.91
CA GLU A 42 0.53 -21.67 -5.48
C GLU A 42 0.63 -22.87 -6.43
N LYS A 43 -0.49 -23.55 -6.70
CA LYS A 43 -0.52 -24.68 -7.64
C LYS A 43 -0.09 -24.28 -9.06
N ARG A 44 -0.41 -23.07 -9.50
CA ARG A 44 0.03 -22.58 -10.82
C ARG A 44 1.54 -22.40 -10.85
N TYR A 45 2.11 -21.75 -9.85
CA TYR A 45 3.56 -21.59 -9.74
C TYR A 45 4.28 -22.93 -9.64
N GLU A 46 3.77 -23.89 -8.88
CA GLU A 46 4.33 -25.25 -8.85
C GLU A 46 4.41 -25.89 -10.25
N ASN A 47 3.42 -25.66 -11.12
CA ASN A 47 3.42 -26.18 -12.48
C ASN A 47 4.35 -25.39 -13.43
N ASP A 48 4.56 -24.10 -13.15
CA ASP A 48 5.35 -23.17 -13.97
C ASP A 48 6.83 -23.08 -13.52
N GLY A 49 7.27 -23.92 -12.57
CA GLY A 49 8.67 -24.02 -12.14
C GLY A 49 9.00 -23.38 -10.78
N GLY A 50 7.98 -23.01 -10.00
CA GLY A 50 8.09 -22.38 -8.68
C GLY A 50 7.74 -20.88 -8.69
N GLU A 51 7.59 -20.30 -7.50
CA GLU A 51 7.36 -18.86 -7.31
C GLU A 51 8.62 -18.02 -7.58
N LEU A 52 9.78 -18.66 -7.47
CA LEU A 52 11.10 -18.07 -7.61
C LEU A 52 11.81 -18.75 -8.76
N SER A 53 12.57 -17.98 -9.53
CA SER A 53 13.54 -18.54 -10.47
C SER A 53 14.65 -19.29 -9.73
N GLU A 54 15.34 -20.18 -10.44
CA GLU A 54 16.52 -20.88 -9.91
C GLU A 54 17.61 -19.90 -9.45
N SER A 55 17.83 -18.82 -10.22
CA SER A 55 18.76 -17.75 -9.86
C SER A 55 18.38 -17.03 -8.56
N GLU A 56 17.08 -16.72 -8.36
CA GLU A 56 16.62 -16.07 -7.13
C GLU A 56 16.74 -17.01 -5.93
N SER A 57 16.48 -18.31 -6.14
CA SER A 57 16.63 -19.33 -5.11
C SER A 57 18.09 -19.45 -4.66
N ASP A 58 19.03 -19.47 -5.60
CA ASP A 58 20.47 -19.50 -5.32
C ASP A 58 20.96 -18.22 -4.62
N GLU A 59 20.44 -17.06 -5.02
CA GLU A 59 20.76 -15.79 -4.40
C GLU A 59 20.27 -15.73 -2.94
N ILE A 60 19.02 -16.15 -2.69
CA ILE A 60 18.47 -16.26 -1.32
C ILE A 60 19.29 -17.24 -0.48
N ALA A 61 19.68 -18.39 -1.02
CA ALA A 61 20.52 -19.36 -0.32
C ALA A 61 21.90 -18.76 0.03
N THR A 62 22.50 -18.04 -0.90
CA THR A 62 23.79 -17.35 -0.72
C THR A 62 23.71 -16.27 0.35
N LEU A 63 22.68 -15.42 0.29
CA LEU A 63 22.42 -14.38 1.28
C LEU A 63 22.17 -14.97 2.68
N THR A 64 21.39 -16.04 2.75
CA THR A 64 21.09 -16.73 4.02
C THR A 64 22.36 -17.33 4.64
N TYR A 65 23.20 -17.97 3.82
CA TYR A 65 24.48 -18.50 4.28
C TYR A 65 25.42 -17.38 4.76
N ARG A 66 25.51 -16.27 4.02
CA ARG A 66 26.32 -15.11 4.41
C ARG A 66 25.80 -14.49 5.71
N LEU A 67 24.49 -14.37 5.88
CA LEU A 67 23.87 -13.88 7.12
C LEU A 67 24.29 -14.73 8.33
N TYR A 68 24.26 -16.06 8.18
CA TYR A 68 24.70 -16.98 9.23
C TYR A 68 26.19 -16.80 9.57
N GLN A 69 27.05 -16.63 8.56
CA GLN A 69 28.47 -16.35 8.77
C GLN A 69 28.69 -15.04 9.53
N CYS A 70 28.04 -13.96 9.12
CA CYS A 70 28.15 -12.65 9.76
C CYS A 70 27.64 -12.69 11.21
N GLN A 71 26.57 -13.44 11.50
CA GLN A 71 26.10 -13.65 12.87
C GLN A 71 27.13 -14.39 13.72
N GLY A 72 27.79 -15.42 13.17
CA GLY A 72 28.87 -16.11 13.87
C GLY A 72 30.12 -15.24 14.09
N GLU A 73 30.46 -14.36 13.14
CA GLU A 73 31.53 -13.36 13.31
C GLU A 73 31.18 -12.34 14.39
N LEU A 74 29.95 -11.84 14.41
CA LEU A 74 29.45 -10.92 15.44
C LEU A 74 29.54 -11.52 16.84
N GLU A 75 29.14 -12.78 16.99
CA GLU A 75 29.23 -13.51 18.26
C GLU A 75 30.69 -13.66 18.72
N LYS A 76 31.61 -14.01 17.82
CA LYS A 76 33.05 -14.10 18.15
C LYS A 76 33.63 -12.78 18.64
N VAL A 77 33.30 -11.67 17.97
CA VAL A 77 33.76 -10.32 18.34
C VAL A 77 33.17 -9.91 19.70
N THR A 78 31.89 -10.18 19.92
CA THR A 78 31.17 -9.84 21.16
C THR A 78 31.69 -10.65 22.36
N LEU A 79 31.99 -11.94 22.16
CA LEU A 79 32.60 -12.81 23.17
C LEU A 79 34.12 -12.56 23.34
N ASN A 80 34.69 -11.61 22.59
CA ASN A 80 36.10 -11.25 22.60
C ASN A 80 37.04 -12.45 22.40
N LEU A 81 36.67 -13.39 21.52
CA LEU A 81 37.48 -14.58 21.26
C LEU A 81 38.81 -14.24 20.58
N ASP A 82 38.88 -13.09 19.91
CA ASP A 82 40.05 -12.65 19.13
C ASP A 82 41.04 -11.77 19.92
N LYS A 83 40.74 -11.42 21.19
CA LYS A 83 41.59 -10.59 22.08
C LYS A 83 42.09 -9.28 21.46
N ALA A 84 41.28 -8.63 20.62
CA ALA A 84 41.61 -7.34 19.99
C ALA A 84 41.38 -6.16 20.95
N PRO A 85 41.98 -4.98 20.69
CA PRO A 85 41.63 -3.72 21.39
C PRO A 85 40.16 -3.34 21.18
N GLU A 86 39.53 -2.69 22.18
CA GLU A 86 38.11 -2.29 22.12
C GLU A 86 37.76 -1.42 20.90
N GLU A 87 38.63 -0.50 20.51
CA GLU A 87 38.38 0.37 19.35
C GLU A 87 38.30 -0.43 18.02
N ASP A 88 39.14 -1.45 17.88
CA ASP A 88 39.13 -2.33 16.71
C ASP A 88 37.92 -3.27 16.71
N LYS A 89 37.43 -3.67 17.89
CA LYS A 89 36.19 -4.44 18.02
C LYS A 89 34.98 -3.62 17.63
N ASN A 90 34.91 -2.35 18.06
CA ASN A 90 33.79 -1.48 17.73
C ASN A 90 33.69 -1.28 16.21
N LYS A 91 34.81 -0.95 15.55
CA LYS A 91 34.86 -0.83 14.08
C LYS A 91 34.47 -2.13 13.37
N LYS A 92 34.96 -3.28 13.83
CA LYS A 92 34.56 -4.59 13.26
C LYS A 92 33.07 -4.88 13.48
N THR A 93 32.55 -4.58 14.65
CA THR A 93 31.14 -4.78 15.01
C THR A 93 30.23 -3.92 14.12
N GLU A 94 30.58 -2.65 13.92
CA GLU A 94 29.86 -1.75 13.03
C GLU A 94 29.80 -2.29 11.59
N LEU A 95 30.95 -2.72 11.03
CA LEU A 95 31.00 -3.28 9.68
C LEU A 95 30.17 -4.56 9.55
N ILE A 96 30.21 -5.45 10.54
CA ILE A 96 29.42 -6.70 10.53
C ILE A 96 27.92 -6.38 10.62
N ILE A 97 27.52 -5.44 11.48
CA ILE A 97 26.13 -5.02 11.60
C ILE A 97 25.63 -4.36 10.31
N GLU A 98 26.46 -3.54 9.67
CA GLU A 98 26.14 -2.92 8.37
C GLU A 98 25.89 -4.00 7.30
N GLU A 99 26.76 -5.01 7.20
CA GLU A 99 26.60 -6.14 6.29
C GLU A 99 25.32 -6.94 6.60
N ILE A 100 25.08 -7.28 7.87
CA ILE A 100 23.84 -7.97 8.30
C ILE A 100 22.60 -7.18 7.88
N THR A 101 22.65 -5.85 8.05
CA THR A 101 21.54 -4.98 7.69
C THR A 101 21.30 -5.02 6.18
N LYS A 102 22.34 -4.88 5.36
CA LYS A 102 22.24 -4.99 3.89
C LYS A 102 21.64 -6.32 3.45
N ILE A 103 22.13 -7.44 4.00
CA ILE A 103 21.64 -8.78 3.66
C ILE A 103 20.17 -8.94 4.03
N ARG A 104 19.77 -8.49 5.23
CA ARG A 104 18.38 -8.52 5.66
C ARG A 104 17.48 -7.69 4.76
N THR A 105 17.92 -6.50 4.35
CA THR A 105 17.17 -5.66 3.41
C THR A 105 16.92 -6.38 2.09
N GLU A 106 17.93 -7.06 1.54
CA GLU A 106 17.76 -7.83 0.30
C GLU A 106 16.85 -9.07 0.49
N LEU A 107 16.97 -9.79 1.60
CA LEU A 107 16.05 -10.91 1.89
C LEU A 107 14.60 -10.43 2.01
N ILE A 108 14.37 -9.31 2.69
CA ILE A 108 13.06 -8.66 2.78
C ILE A 108 12.55 -8.23 1.39
N ARG A 109 13.44 -7.77 0.50
CA ARG A 109 13.10 -7.44 -0.90
C ARG A 109 12.52 -8.66 -1.63
N PHE A 110 13.15 -9.83 -1.49
CA PHE A 110 12.63 -11.08 -2.07
C PHE A 110 11.30 -11.50 -1.45
N GLU A 111 11.15 -11.39 -0.14
CA GLU A 111 9.88 -11.70 0.53
C GLU A 111 8.75 -10.78 0.07
N ASN A 112 9.03 -9.49 -0.08
CA ASN A 112 8.06 -8.51 -0.59
C ASN A 112 7.67 -8.80 -2.03
N LEU A 113 8.65 -9.12 -2.88
CA LEU A 113 8.38 -9.53 -4.27
C LEU A 113 7.46 -10.77 -4.29
N ARG A 114 7.77 -11.77 -3.47
CA ARG A 114 6.93 -12.96 -3.33
C ARG A 114 5.52 -12.62 -2.84
N ASN A 115 5.41 -11.76 -1.82
CA ASN A 115 4.12 -11.35 -1.27
C ASN A 115 3.28 -10.56 -2.28
N SER A 116 3.92 -9.78 -3.16
CA SER A 116 3.23 -9.00 -4.20
C SER A 116 2.42 -9.87 -5.17
N PHE A 117 2.88 -11.11 -5.44
CA PHE A 117 2.13 -12.06 -6.25
C PHE A 117 0.78 -12.43 -5.62
N TYR A 118 0.71 -12.41 -4.30
CA TYR A 118 -0.50 -12.77 -3.55
C TYR A 118 -1.46 -11.59 -3.35
N GLU A 119 -1.06 -10.35 -3.63
CA GLU A 119 -1.89 -9.15 -3.43
C GLU A 119 -3.13 -9.09 -4.33
N GLN A 120 -3.06 -9.79 -5.47
CA GLN A 120 -4.13 -9.90 -6.47
C GLN A 120 -5.07 -11.09 -6.22
N THR A 121 -4.85 -11.86 -5.15
CA THR A 121 -5.73 -12.99 -4.81
C THR A 121 -7.10 -12.54 -4.33
N ALA A 122 -8.08 -13.43 -4.46
CA ALA A 122 -9.43 -13.21 -3.94
C ALA A 122 -9.41 -12.91 -2.43
N GLU A 123 -8.58 -13.62 -1.67
CA GLU A 123 -8.39 -13.42 -0.24
C GLU A 123 -7.79 -12.05 0.09
N ALA A 124 -6.73 -11.64 -0.61
CA ALA A 124 -6.13 -10.32 -0.39
C ALA A 124 -7.11 -9.17 -0.66
N ARG A 125 -7.93 -9.29 -1.72
CA ARG A 125 -8.99 -8.31 -1.99
C ARG A 125 -10.09 -8.34 -0.94
N ALA A 126 -10.55 -9.53 -0.55
CA ALA A 126 -11.57 -9.68 0.49
C ALA A 126 -11.10 -9.12 1.84
N GLN A 127 -9.82 -9.29 2.18
CA GLN A 127 -9.23 -8.77 3.40
C GLN A 127 -9.24 -7.24 3.41
N ARG A 128 -8.87 -6.59 2.29
CA ARG A 128 -8.95 -5.12 2.15
C ARG A 128 -10.39 -4.62 2.35
N LEU A 129 -11.36 -5.27 1.71
CA LEU A 129 -12.77 -4.92 1.88
C LEU A 129 -13.26 -5.15 3.30
N ALA A 130 -12.82 -6.23 3.96
CA ALA A 130 -13.18 -6.52 5.35
C ALA A 130 -12.60 -5.48 6.32
N SER A 131 -11.39 -4.95 6.07
CA SER A 131 -10.85 -3.84 6.84
C SER A 131 -11.76 -2.62 6.78
N ILE A 132 -12.22 -2.22 5.60
CA ILE A 132 -13.17 -1.10 5.45
C ILE A 132 -14.49 -1.43 6.15
N TRP A 133 -14.98 -2.67 6.03
CA TRP A 133 -16.18 -3.12 6.74
C TRP A 133 -16.06 -2.90 8.25
N TRP A 134 -14.93 -3.23 8.85
CA TRP A 134 -14.66 -2.96 10.26
C TRP A 134 -14.70 -1.46 10.58
N VAL A 135 -14.08 -0.63 9.73
CA VAL A 135 -14.05 0.82 9.91
C VAL A 135 -15.46 1.39 9.94
N VAL A 136 -16.29 1.07 8.95
CA VAL A 136 -17.63 1.64 8.87
C VAL A 136 -18.59 1.11 9.94
N GLN A 137 -18.33 -0.08 10.46
CA GLN A 137 -19.18 -0.69 11.47
C GLN A 137 -18.83 -0.26 12.91
N LEU A 138 -17.56 0.04 13.17
CA LEU A 138 -17.07 0.31 14.53
C LEU A 138 -16.84 1.79 14.83
N SER A 139 -16.71 2.64 13.82
CA SER A 139 -16.44 4.07 14.01
C SER A 139 -17.66 4.83 14.52
N HIS A 140 -17.53 5.48 15.67
CA HIS A 140 -18.56 6.32 16.24
C HIS A 140 -18.02 7.70 16.61
N PHE A 141 -18.89 8.70 16.61
CA PHE A 141 -18.58 10.05 17.05
C PHE A 141 -19.71 10.63 17.91
N ARG A 142 -19.40 11.69 18.64
CA ARG A 142 -20.37 12.53 19.35
C ARG A 142 -19.99 13.99 19.17
N GLU A 143 -20.97 14.86 18.96
CA GLU A 143 -20.69 16.29 18.78
C GLU A 143 -20.29 17.00 20.09
N ASN A 144 -20.85 16.53 21.21
CA ASN A 144 -20.61 17.06 22.54
C ASN A 144 -20.41 15.93 23.55
N LYS A 145 -19.83 16.25 24.72
CA LYS A 145 -19.62 15.27 25.80
C LYS A 145 -20.91 14.61 26.27
N ASP A 146 -22.02 15.34 26.25
CA ASP A 146 -23.33 14.87 26.73
C ASP A 146 -24.16 14.21 25.62
N SER A 147 -23.70 14.25 24.36
CA SER A 147 -24.36 13.59 23.24
C SER A 147 -24.08 12.08 23.24
N VAL A 148 -25.03 11.30 22.74
CA VAL A 148 -24.85 9.87 22.50
C VAL A 148 -23.87 9.67 21.34
N TYR A 149 -23.11 8.57 21.40
CA TYR A 149 -22.27 8.17 20.27
C TYR A 149 -23.12 7.62 19.13
N GLU A 150 -22.96 8.20 17.95
CA GLU A 150 -23.60 7.80 16.71
C GLU A 150 -22.55 7.25 15.74
N ASN A 151 -22.96 6.44 14.77
CA ASN A 151 -22.03 5.92 13.78
C ASN A 151 -21.52 7.08 12.91
N VAL A 152 -20.21 7.13 12.66
CA VAL A 152 -19.60 8.12 11.76
C VAL A 152 -20.17 8.00 10.35
N PHE A 153 -20.41 6.77 9.91
CA PHE A 153 -20.90 6.44 8.58
C PHE A 153 -22.40 6.18 8.64
N THR A 154 -23.15 7.08 7.98
CA THR A 154 -24.60 7.05 7.97
C THR A 154 -25.12 6.06 6.92
N GLY A 155 -26.33 5.54 7.13
CA GLY A 155 -26.94 4.55 6.24
C GLY A 155 -27.47 3.32 6.96
N ASP A 156 -28.48 2.68 6.35
CA ASP A 156 -29.13 1.48 6.89
C ASP A 156 -28.44 0.20 6.41
N THR A 157 -27.84 0.22 5.22
CA THR A 157 -27.10 -0.91 4.64
C THR A 157 -25.58 -0.70 4.75
N TYR A 158 -24.81 -1.76 4.53
CA TYR A 158 -23.35 -1.65 4.46
C TYR A 158 -22.93 -0.80 3.26
N GLU A 159 -23.64 -0.95 2.14
CA GLU A 159 -23.38 -0.23 0.90
C GLU A 159 -23.58 1.28 1.06
N ASP A 160 -24.60 1.72 1.80
CA ASP A 160 -24.82 3.13 2.10
C ASP A 160 -23.67 3.71 2.94
N LYS A 161 -23.24 2.95 3.96
CA LYS A 161 -22.13 3.36 4.83
C LYS A 161 -20.80 3.41 4.10
N LEU A 162 -20.57 2.47 3.19
CA LEU A 162 -19.39 2.45 2.33
C LEU A 162 -19.38 3.68 1.41
N ALA A 163 -20.52 4.03 0.80
CA ALA A 163 -20.61 5.24 -0.02
C ALA A 163 -20.33 6.52 0.79
N HIS A 164 -20.81 6.58 2.04
CA HIS A 164 -20.49 7.70 2.93
C HIS A 164 -19.02 7.71 3.39
N PHE A 165 -18.41 6.53 3.56
CA PHE A 165 -16.97 6.41 3.80
C PHE A 165 -16.18 6.96 2.62
N ASP A 166 -16.48 6.52 1.40
CA ASP A 166 -15.80 6.98 0.18
C ASP A 166 -15.96 8.50 0.00
N GLN A 167 -17.16 9.03 0.27
CA GLN A 167 -17.42 10.48 0.22
C GLN A 167 -16.59 11.27 1.24
N MET A 168 -16.42 10.75 2.47
CA MET A 168 -15.64 11.41 3.52
C MET A 168 -14.14 11.29 3.29
N ASP A 169 -13.68 10.16 2.74
CA ASP A 169 -12.28 9.87 2.46
C ASP A 169 -11.79 10.64 1.22
N GLU A 170 -12.62 10.76 0.18
CA GLU A 170 -12.27 11.52 -1.04
C GLU A 170 -12.72 12.99 -1.01
N GLY A 171 -13.38 13.42 0.07
CA GLY A 171 -13.93 14.76 0.21
C GLY A 171 -12.88 15.84 0.48
N GLU A 172 -13.25 17.10 0.22
CA GLU A 172 -12.39 18.27 0.51
C GLU A 172 -12.37 18.67 2.00
N ASP A 173 -13.25 18.07 2.82
CA ASP A 173 -13.28 18.35 4.26
C ASP A 173 -12.11 17.65 4.96
N GLU A 174 -11.02 18.38 5.13
CA GLU A 174 -9.79 17.94 5.78
C GLU A 174 -10.03 17.37 7.18
N PHE A 175 -11.04 17.86 7.91
CA PHE A 175 -11.35 17.33 9.24
C PHE A 175 -11.87 15.90 9.14
N TRP A 176 -12.83 15.63 8.25
CA TRP A 176 -13.40 14.29 8.10
C TRP A 176 -12.46 13.33 7.38
N ASN A 177 -11.72 13.80 6.37
CA ASN A 177 -10.69 13.00 5.70
C ASN A 177 -9.63 12.52 6.71
N LYS A 178 -9.03 13.43 7.49
CA LYS A 178 -8.01 13.09 8.50
C LYS A 178 -8.55 12.14 9.57
N ASN A 179 -9.76 12.36 10.05
CA ASN A 179 -10.33 11.49 11.10
C ASN A 179 -10.79 10.14 10.56
N THR A 180 -11.20 10.04 9.29
CA THR A 180 -11.49 8.77 8.62
C THR A 180 -10.23 7.93 8.48
N ALA A 181 -9.13 8.52 8.02
CA ALA A 181 -7.82 7.87 7.96
C ALA A 181 -7.32 7.44 9.37
N ARG A 182 -7.48 8.31 10.37
CA ARG A 182 -7.16 8.02 11.79
C ARG A 182 -7.93 6.80 12.30
N LEU A 183 -9.23 6.75 12.06
CA LEU A 183 -10.08 5.64 12.47
C LEU A 183 -9.69 4.34 11.75
N ALA A 184 -9.39 4.42 10.45
CA ALA A 184 -8.91 3.28 9.68
C ALA A 184 -7.60 2.70 10.24
N TYR A 185 -6.64 3.56 10.58
CA TYR A 185 -5.38 3.16 11.21
C TYR A 185 -5.60 2.44 12.54
N LEU A 186 -6.35 3.06 13.47
CA LEU A 186 -6.58 2.50 14.81
C LEU A 186 -7.37 1.18 14.77
N ILE A 187 -8.37 1.08 13.89
CA ILE A 187 -9.17 -0.14 13.73
C ILE A 187 -8.33 -1.26 13.09
N SER A 188 -7.45 -0.92 12.14
CA SER A 188 -6.50 -1.89 11.57
C SER A 188 -5.56 -2.43 12.64
N SER A 189 -5.00 -1.57 13.49
CA SER A 189 -4.13 -1.99 14.60
C SER A 189 -4.85 -2.85 15.64
N TRP A 190 -6.15 -2.60 15.88
CA TRP A 190 -6.97 -3.54 16.66
C TRP A 190 -7.04 -4.89 15.96
N ASN A 191 -7.45 -4.93 14.69
CA ASN A 191 -7.65 -6.17 13.95
C ASN A 191 -6.37 -7.02 13.84
N SER A 192 -5.19 -6.38 13.77
CA SER A 192 -3.89 -7.07 13.79
C SER A 192 -3.42 -7.47 15.19
N GLY A 193 -4.16 -7.13 16.25
CA GLY A 193 -3.81 -7.42 17.64
C GLY A 193 -2.70 -6.53 18.23
N GLN A 194 -2.36 -5.42 17.57
CA GLN A 194 -1.38 -4.45 18.05
C GLN A 194 -1.94 -3.56 19.16
N ALA A 195 -3.26 -3.34 19.17
CA ALA A 195 -3.96 -2.57 20.19
C ALA A 195 -5.06 -3.41 20.83
N THR A 196 -5.06 -3.48 22.16
CA THR A 196 -6.04 -4.25 22.94
C THR A 196 -6.66 -3.46 24.08
N GLU A 197 -5.92 -2.49 24.63
CA GLU A 197 -6.35 -1.63 25.72
C GLU A 197 -6.35 -0.16 25.30
N GLN A 198 -7.07 0.67 26.06
CA GLN A 198 -7.23 2.10 25.78
C GLN A 198 -5.88 2.85 25.65
N LYS A 199 -4.88 2.46 26.44
CA LYS A 199 -3.54 3.03 26.40
C LYS A 199 -2.82 2.76 25.08
N ASP A 200 -2.98 1.56 24.51
CA ASP A 200 -2.41 1.21 23.21
C ASP A 200 -2.98 2.12 22.10
N PHE A 201 -4.29 2.39 22.14
CA PHE A 201 -4.93 3.30 21.20
C PHE A 201 -4.46 4.74 21.34
N GLU A 202 -4.21 5.21 22.57
CA GLU A 202 -3.68 6.55 22.81
C GLU A 202 -2.25 6.70 22.26
N GLU A 203 -1.39 5.70 22.47
CA GLU A 203 -0.02 5.70 21.94
C GLU A 203 -0.01 5.66 20.40
N LEU A 204 -0.83 4.81 19.79
CA LEU A 204 -0.95 4.74 18.33
C LEU A 204 -1.53 6.02 17.73
N ASP A 205 -2.44 6.68 18.43
CA ASP A 205 -3.03 7.94 17.98
C ASP A 205 -2.02 9.09 18.01
N GLU A 206 -1.15 9.11 19.02
CA GLU A 206 -0.02 10.06 19.07
C GLU A 206 0.96 9.81 17.92
N ILE A 207 1.29 8.55 17.62
CA ILE A 207 2.15 8.18 16.49
C ILE A 207 1.52 8.63 15.16
N PHE A 208 0.24 8.35 14.95
CA PHE A 208 -0.48 8.77 13.74
C PHE A 208 -0.47 10.29 13.57
N SER A 209 -0.68 11.03 14.66
CA SER A 209 -0.66 12.50 14.64
C SER A 209 0.72 13.04 14.25
N GLN A 210 1.80 12.47 14.81
CA GLN A 210 3.17 12.87 14.49
C GLN A 210 3.52 12.60 13.03
N LEU A 211 3.13 11.45 12.48
CA LEU A 211 3.38 11.10 11.08
C LEU A 211 2.68 12.11 10.14
N ASN A 212 1.40 12.40 10.37
CA ASN A 212 0.64 13.32 9.52
C ASN A 212 1.02 14.80 9.68
N GLU A 213 1.57 15.20 10.83
CA GLU A 213 2.17 16.52 11.01
C GLU A 213 3.50 16.63 10.26
N SER A 214 4.29 15.54 10.20
CA SER A 214 5.55 15.52 9.47
C SER A 214 5.38 15.53 7.94
N GLU A 215 4.39 14.81 7.39
CA GLU A 215 4.06 14.85 5.96
C GLU A 215 3.55 16.24 5.53
N ASN A 216 2.77 16.93 6.37
CA ASN A 216 2.32 18.32 6.12
C ASN A 216 3.47 19.36 6.11
N LEU A 217 4.64 19.05 6.67
CA LEU A 217 5.81 19.94 6.61
C LEU A 217 6.60 19.78 5.31
N GLU A 218 6.56 18.60 4.68
CA GLU A 218 7.20 18.33 3.39
C GLU A 218 6.40 18.87 2.19
N GLU A 219 5.08 19.02 2.33
CA GLU A 219 4.18 19.57 1.29
C GLU A 219 4.08 21.11 1.24
N LYS A 220 4.90 21.88 1.96
CA LYS A 220 4.92 23.34 1.75
C LYS A 220 5.36 23.65 0.31
N PRO A 221 4.52 24.30 -0.52
CA PRO A 221 4.92 24.64 -1.87
C PRO A 221 6.12 25.58 -1.79
N LYS A 222 7.22 25.19 -2.43
CA LYS A 222 8.26 26.15 -2.84
C LYS A 222 7.53 27.23 -3.61
N LYS A 223 7.55 28.47 -3.08
CA LYS A 223 7.11 29.66 -3.80
C LYS A 223 7.66 29.58 -5.22
N GLU A 224 6.77 29.49 -6.20
CA GLU A 224 7.10 29.72 -7.60
C GLU A 224 7.71 31.13 -7.69
N GLU A 225 9.00 31.20 -8.01
CA GLU A 225 9.57 32.42 -8.58
C GLU A 225 8.93 32.60 -9.94
N GLU A 226 8.20 33.70 -10.12
CA GLU A 226 7.62 34.12 -11.39
C GLU A 226 8.70 34.11 -12.50
N PRO A 227 8.45 33.45 -13.64
CA PRO A 227 9.34 33.58 -14.79
C PRO A 227 9.20 35.00 -15.37
N LYS A 228 10.34 35.70 -15.46
CA LYS A 228 10.46 36.96 -16.22
C LYS A 228 10.02 36.74 -17.66
N GLU A 229 9.09 37.57 -18.13
CA GLU A 229 8.68 37.67 -19.53
C GLU A 229 9.90 37.96 -20.44
N GLU A 230 10.12 37.11 -21.45
CA GLU A 230 10.92 37.43 -22.63
C GLU A 230 10.02 37.96 -23.77
N PRO A 231 10.55 38.83 -24.66
CA PRO A 231 9.73 39.63 -25.57
C PRO A 231 9.23 38.84 -26.79
N LYS A 232 8.00 39.19 -27.22
CA LYS A 232 7.32 38.68 -28.43
C LYS A 232 8.15 38.87 -29.71
N GLU A 233 8.40 37.79 -30.45
CA GLU A 233 8.74 37.83 -31.89
C GLU A 233 7.47 37.81 -32.76
N GLU A 234 7.46 38.64 -33.80
CA GLU A 234 6.38 38.81 -34.77
C GLU A 234 6.23 37.61 -35.74
N PRO A 235 5.04 37.39 -36.34
CA PRO A 235 4.78 36.24 -37.20
C PRO A 235 5.41 36.39 -38.59
N ARG A 236 6.18 35.39 -39.05
CA ARG A 236 6.61 35.27 -40.45
C ARG A 236 5.58 34.51 -41.29
N GLU A 237 5.24 35.12 -42.42
CA GLU A 237 4.31 34.67 -43.47
C GLU A 237 4.72 33.32 -44.12
N GLU A 238 3.72 32.47 -44.38
CA GLU A 238 3.84 31.28 -45.23
C GLU A 238 3.97 31.65 -46.72
N PRO A 239 4.81 30.96 -47.53
CA PRO A 239 4.73 31.06 -48.98
C PRO A 239 3.80 30.00 -49.59
N GLU A 240 2.89 30.50 -50.42
CA GLU A 240 1.93 29.80 -51.29
C GLU A 240 2.53 28.63 -52.10
N LYS A 241 1.82 27.49 -52.16
CA LYS A 241 1.98 26.47 -53.21
C LYS A 241 0.91 26.66 -54.29
N LYS A 242 1.32 26.95 -55.53
CA LYS A 242 0.45 26.89 -56.73
C LYS A 242 0.60 25.56 -57.49
N PRO A 243 -0.48 25.08 -58.16
CA PRO A 243 -0.60 23.73 -58.72
C PRO A 243 -0.42 23.65 -60.24
N LYS A 244 -0.22 22.44 -60.80
CA LYS A 244 -0.54 21.93 -62.17
C LYS A 244 0.19 20.57 -62.37
N LYS A 245 -0.28 19.54 -63.11
CA LYS A 245 -1.49 19.24 -63.89
C LYS A 245 -1.49 17.73 -64.22
N LYS A 246 -2.69 17.13 -64.35
CA LYS A 246 -2.99 15.74 -64.77
C LYS A 246 -2.72 15.46 -66.27
N LYS A 247 -2.50 14.17 -66.61
CA LYS A 247 -3.04 13.37 -67.75
C LYS A 247 -2.43 11.96 -67.67
N ALA A 248 -3.03 10.81 -68.00
CA ALA A 248 -4.36 10.24 -68.19
C ALA A 248 -4.12 8.71 -68.45
N PRO A 249 -5.13 7.81 -68.44
CA PRO A 249 -4.97 6.40 -68.02
C PRO A 249 -5.20 5.31 -69.10
N THR A 250 -5.04 4.03 -68.67
CA THR A 250 -5.63 2.74 -69.14
C THR A 250 -5.12 2.09 -70.45
N PRO A 251 -5.29 0.75 -70.69
CA PRO A 251 -6.19 -0.20 -70.02
C PRO A 251 -5.62 -1.59 -69.63
N SER A 252 -6.45 -2.31 -68.86
CA SER A 252 -6.41 -3.74 -68.56
C SER A 252 -6.67 -4.61 -69.78
N GLU A 253 -6.12 -5.83 -69.79
CA GLU A 253 -6.77 -6.97 -70.45
C GLU A 253 -6.81 -8.17 -69.50
N ASP A 254 -7.93 -8.87 -69.61
CA ASP A 254 -8.51 -9.87 -68.74
C ASP A 254 -8.43 -11.22 -69.48
N LYS A 255 -8.11 -12.30 -68.75
CA LYS A 255 -8.72 -13.66 -68.89
C LYS A 255 -8.50 -14.55 -70.14
N PRO A 256 -8.99 -15.83 -70.15
CA PRO A 256 -9.33 -16.77 -69.07
C PRO A 256 -8.91 -18.26 -69.29
N GLU A 257 -9.09 -19.04 -68.22
CA GLU A 257 -9.66 -20.41 -68.04
C GLU A 257 -9.59 -21.50 -69.12
N GLY A 258 -9.30 -22.71 -68.61
CA GLY A 258 -9.78 -24.01 -69.05
C GLY A 258 -9.77 -24.98 -67.87
#